data_AF-K0UHJ9-F1
#
_entry.id   AF-K0UHJ9-F1
#
_cell.length_a   1.000
_cell.length_b   1.000
_cell.length_c   1.000
_cell.angle_alpha   90.00
_cell.angle_beta   90.00
_cell.angle_gamma   90.00
#
_symmetry.space_group_name_H-M   'P 1'
#
loop_
_entity.id
_entity.type
_entity.pdbx_description
1 polymer ?
#
loop_
_entity_poly.entity_id
_entity_poly.type
_entity_poly.pdbx_seq_one_letter_code
_entity_poly.pdbx_strand_id
1 'polypeptide(L)'
;MTPLQRYIAEEIATDHVDGLMSRREALRRLALLGVGTAAATALIAACGQSKQESPTSEAPADDDASATAPPPGMDRALPTVPVTWAGPRGDLQGAWAHAPDARGAILVIHENKGLNDWVRSVAGRLAGAGYSSLAIDLLSEQGGTARFADPAEATAALGNLAPEDMVADLRSGIAEVARRAPGRKIAAIGFCMGGGLVWRLLAAGAPELAAAFPFYGPTPDNPDFAGSRNVAVLGFYGALDQRVNATEPVAEAALQKAGLVHELVTEPGANHAFFNDTGDRYDPAAAADAWSRTLAWLETHVG
;
A
#
# COMPACT_ATOMS: atom_id res chain seq x y z
N MET A 1 -2.77 19.29 10.65
CA MET A 1 -2.98 18.11 9.78
C MET A 1 -1.61 17.59 9.37
N THR A 2 -1.31 16.33 9.68
CA THR A 2 -0.05 15.66 9.26
C THR A 2 -0.07 15.40 7.75
N PRO A 3 1.08 15.09 7.11
CA PRO A 3 1.10 14.69 5.70
C PRO A 3 0.20 13.48 5.40
N LEU A 4 0.15 12.51 6.31
CA LEU A 4 -0.73 11.34 6.18
C LEU A 4 -2.21 11.72 6.25
N GLN A 5 -2.61 12.55 7.22
CA GLN A 5 -3.99 13.03 7.31
C GLN A 5 -4.38 13.83 6.06
N ARG A 6 -3.47 14.62 5.50
CA ARG A 6 -3.69 15.37 4.26
C ARG A 6 -3.91 14.42 3.09
N TYR A 7 -3.03 13.43 2.92
CA TYR A 7 -3.17 12.41 1.90
C TYR A 7 -4.52 11.69 1.97
N ILE A 8 -4.94 11.21 3.14
CA ILE A 8 -6.22 10.52 3.31
C ILE A 8 -7.40 11.48 3.06
N ALA A 9 -7.30 12.74 3.51
CA ALA A 9 -8.35 13.73 3.28
C ALA A 9 -8.53 14.05 1.77
N GLU A 10 -7.44 14.18 1.03
CA GLU A 10 -7.47 14.37 -0.42
C GLU A 10 -8.07 13.15 -1.14
N GLU A 11 -7.74 11.93 -0.69
CA GLU A 11 -8.33 10.70 -1.23
C GLU A 11 -9.85 10.68 -1.04
N ILE A 12 -10.34 10.99 0.16
CA ILE A 12 -11.79 11.06 0.45
C ILE A 12 -12.48 12.11 -0.44
N ALA A 13 -11.84 13.26 -0.67
CA ALA A 13 -12.38 14.31 -1.52
C ALA A 13 -12.43 13.88 -2.99
N THR A 14 -11.38 13.24 -3.50
CA THR A 14 -11.31 12.70 -4.86
C THR A 14 -12.33 11.59 -5.08
N ASP A 15 -12.48 10.65 -4.14
CA ASP A 15 -13.50 9.59 -4.21
C ASP A 15 -14.92 10.16 -4.37
N HIS A 16 -15.21 11.28 -3.70
CA HIS A 16 -16.48 11.96 -3.87
C HIS A 16 -16.63 12.59 -5.25
N VAL A 17 -15.59 13.28 -5.73
CA VAL A 17 -15.55 13.92 -7.06
C VAL A 17 -15.63 12.88 -8.20
N ASP A 18 -15.18 11.65 -7.94
CA ASP A 18 -15.27 10.52 -8.85
C ASP A 18 -16.59 9.76 -8.79
N GLY A 19 -17.50 10.16 -7.90
CA GLY A 19 -18.81 9.53 -7.76
C GLY A 19 -18.80 8.20 -6.99
N LEU A 20 -17.65 7.79 -6.45
CA LEU A 20 -17.50 6.59 -5.63
C LEU A 20 -18.03 6.79 -4.20
N MET A 21 -18.25 8.03 -3.80
CA MET A 21 -18.73 8.38 -2.46
C MET A 21 -19.73 9.52 -2.50
N SER A 22 -20.81 9.41 -1.70
CA SER A 22 -21.76 10.51 -1.53
C SER A 22 -21.11 11.70 -0.81
N ARG A 23 -21.58 12.92 -1.09
CA ARG A 23 -21.09 14.13 -0.39
C ARG A 23 -21.25 14.04 1.13
N ARG A 24 -22.34 13.44 1.59
CA ARG A 24 -22.62 13.25 3.03
C ARG A 24 -21.56 12.35 3.67
N GLU A 25 -21.24 11.26 3.01
CA GLU A 25 -20.23 10.32 3.50
C GLU A 25 -18.83 10.94 3.46
N ALA A 26 -18.49 11.67 2.40
CA ALA A 26 -17.21 12.38 2.31
C ALA A 26 -17.02 13.39 3.46
N LEU A 27 -18.04 14.20 3.74
CA LEU A 27 -18.03 15.14 4.87
C LEU A 27 -17.93 14.41 6.22
N ARG A 28 -18.58 13.26 6.37
CA ARG A 28 -18.50 12.43 7.59
C ARG A 28 -17.07 11.92 7.82
N ARG A 29 -16.44 11.34 6.79
CA ARG A 29 -15.07 10.80 6.90
C ARG A 29 -14.04 11.90 7.13
N LEU A 30 -14.18 13.04 6.45
CA LEU A 30 -13.34 14.22 6.70
C LEU A 30 -13.50 14.73 8.14
N ALA A 31 -14.71 14.72 8.70
CA ALA A 31 -14.92 15.09 10.09
C ALA A 31 -14.25 14.11 11.08
N LEU A 32 -14.25 12.80 10.79
CA LEU A 32 -13.53 11.79 11.59
C LEU A 32 -12.01 12.03 11.61
N LEU A 33 -11.46 12.62 10.54
CA LEU A 33 -10.06 13.07 10.47
C LEU A 33 -9.82 14.45 11.10
N GLY A 34 -10.83 15.05 11.73
CA GLY A 34 -10.74 16.37 12.35
C GLY A 34 -10.79 17.54 11.36
N VAL A 35 -11.24 17.33 10.13
CA VAL A 35 -11.38 18.40 9.13
C VAL A 35 -12.70 19.15 9.34
N GLY A 36 -12.62 20.46 9.62
CA GLY A 36 -13.80 21.31 9.76
C GLY A 36 -14.59 21.45 8.45
N THR A 37 -15.91 21.65 8.53
CA THR A 37 -16.82 21.67 7.37
C THR A 37 -16.43 22.66 6.26
N ALA A 38 -15.96 23.85 6.64
CA ALA A 38 -15.50 24.86 5.68
C ALA A 38 -14.26 24.38 4.90
N ALA A 39 -13.27 23.81 5.61
CA ALA A 39 -12.07 23.24 4.99
C ALA A 39 -12.40 22.02 4.12
N ALA A 40 -13.30 21.14 4.59
CA ALA A 40 -13.76 19.99 3.83
C ALA A 40 -14.44 20.40 2.51
N THR A 41 -15.27 21.45 2.54
CA THR A 41 -15.94 21.97 1.33
C THR A 41 -14.94 22.58 0.35
N ALA A 42 -13.96 23.34 0.85
CA ALA A 42 -12.90 23.92 0.02
C ALA A 42 -12.02 22.83 -0.62
N LEU A 43 -11.69 21.77 0.13
CA LEU A 43 -10.92 20.64 -0.37
C LEU A 43 -11.65 19.90 -1.50
N ILE A 44 -12.93 19.58 -1.30
CA ILE A 44 -13.77 18.95 -2.34
C ILE A 44 -13.83 19.82 -3.61
N ALA A 45 -13.98 21.14 -3.45
CA ALA A 45 -14.02 22.06 -4.59
C ALA A 45 -12.68 22.10 -5.35
N ALA A 46 -11.54 22.10 -4.62
CA ALA A 46 -10.22 22.08 -5.22
C ALA A 46 -9.97 20.79 -6.02
N CYS A 47 -10.33 19.62 -5.47
CA CYS A 47 -10.23 18.33 -6.18
C CYS A 47 -11.16 18.27 -7.42
N GLY A 48 -12.32 18.95 -7.36
CA GLY A 48 -13.23 19.08 -8.51
C GLY A 48 -12.64 19.87 -9.68
N GLN A 49 -11.87 20.92 -9.38
CA GLN A 49 -11.21 21.75 -10.41
C GLN A 49 -10.08 21.00 -11.10
N SER A 50 -9.25 20.25 -10.35
CA SER A 50 -8.18 19.42 -10.93
C SER A 50 -8.69 18.33 -11.89
N LYS A 51 -9.92 17.82 -11.66
CA LYS A 51 -10.56 16.87 -12.57
C LYS A 51 -10.98 17.50 -13.91
N GLN A 52 -11.37 18.78 -13.91
CA GLN A 52 -11.75 19.49 -15.14
C GLN A 52 -10.55 19.86 -16.02
N GLU A 53 -9.35 19.97 -15.45
CA GLU A 53 -8.10 20.23 -16.18
C GLU A 53 -7.47 18.96 -16.76
N SER A 54 -7.92 17.78 -16.32
CA SER A 54 -7.50 16.49 -16.86
C SER A 54 -8.46 16.09 -17.99
N PRO A 55 -7.99 15.56 -19.13
CA PRO A 55 -8.90 15.11 -20.19
C PRO A 55 -9.83 14.03 -19.62
N THR A 56 -11.14 14.26 -19.73
CA THR A 56 -12.18 13.29 -19.43
C THR A 56 -12.00 12.08 -20.33
N SER A 57 -11.44 11.00 -19.80
CA SER A 57 -11.55 9.70 -20.45
C SER A 57 -12.86 9.08 -19.97
N GLU A 58 -13.90 9.16 -20.81
CA GLU A 58 -14.96 8.17 -20.77
C GLU A 58 -14.30 6.81 -21.04
N ALA A 59 -14.29 5.93 -20.04
CA ALA A 59 -13.98 4.54 -20.28
C ALA A 59 -15.09 3.96 -21.19
N PRO A 60 -14.76 3.25 -22.27
CA PRO A 60 -15.78 2.51 -23.00
C PRO A 60 -16.33 1.42 -22.07
N ALA A 61 -17.66 1.41 -21.95
CA ALA A 61 -18.38 0.27 -21.39
C ALA A 61 -18.36 -0.83 -22.44
N ASP A 62 -17.30 -1.62 -22.48
CA ASP A 62 -17.32 -2.90 -23.17
C ASP A 62 -17.92 -3.94 -22.22
N ASP A 63 -19.23 -4.14 -22.37
CA ASP A 63 -19.93 -5.36 -21.98
C ASP A 63 -19.38 -6.50 -22.84
N ASP A 64 -18.29 -7.12 -22.41
CA ASP A 64 -17.98 -8.48 -22.82
C ASP A 64 -17.63 -9.31 -21.59
N ALA A 65 -18.60 -10.13 -21.18
CA ALA A 65 -18.48 -11.10 -20.12
C ALA A 65 -17.56 -12.25 -20.55
N SER A 66 -16.28 -11.94 -20.74
CA SER A 66 -15.21 -12.93 -20.74
C SER A 66 -15.07 -13.46 -19.31
N ALA A 67 -15.07 -14.78 -19.14
CA ALA A 67 -14.87 -15.42 -17.84
C ALA A 67 -13.64 -14.80 -17.17
N THR A 68 -13.86 -14.00 -16.12
CA THR A 68 -12.80 -13.23 -15.48
C THR A 68 -11.78 -14.20 -14.89
N ALA A 69 -10.55 -14.14 -15.39
CA ALA A 69 -9.45 -14.86 -14.79
C ALA A 69 -9.38 -14.51 -13.30
N PRO A 70 -9.06 -15.48 -12.42
CA PRO A 70 -8.94 -15.18 -10.99
C PRO A 70 -7.92 -14.05 -10.78
N PRO A 71 -8.10 -13.19 -9.76
CA PRO A 71 -7.13 -12.14 -9.45
C PRO A 71 -5.71 -12.69 -9.34
N PRO A 72 -4.68 -11.92 -9.72
CA PRO A 72 -3.31 -12.43 -9.83
C PRO A 72 -2.84 -13.16 -8.55
N GLY A 73 -2.37 -14.39 -8.71
CA GLY A 73 -1.85 -15.23 -7.61
C GLY A 73 -2.90 -15.93 -6.73
N MET A 74 -4.20 -15.67 -6.93
CA MET A 74 -5.26 -16.29 -6.12
C MET A 74 -5.39 -17.80 -6.33
N ASP A 75 -5.04 -18.30 -7.52
CA ASP A 75 -5.08 -19.71 -7.88
C ASP A 75 -4.19 -20.60 -6.98
N ARG A 76 -3.16 -20.01 -6.38
CA ARG A 76 -2.17 -20.70 -5.52
C ARG A 76 -2.13 -20.17 -4.09
N ALA A 77 -3.04 -19.27 -3.71
CA ALA A 77 -2.99 -18.61 -2.43
C ALA A 77 -3.01 -19.62 -1.26
N LEU A 78 -2.04 -19.48 -0.35
CA LEU A 78 -1.97 -20.28 0.86
C LEU A 78 -2.75 -19.61 2.00
N PRO A 79 -3.28 -20.39 2.96
CA PRO A 79 -4.03 -19.82 4.08
C PRO A 79 -3.15 -18.95 4.98
N THR A 80 -3.75 -17.93 5.57
CA THR A 80 -3.13 -17.14 6.64
C THR A 80 -3.60 -17.62 8.01
N VAL A 81 -2.74 -17.47 9.02
CA VAL A 81 -3.07 -17.67 10.43
C VAL A 81 -2.83 -16.38 11.21
N PRO A 82 -3.67 -16.04 12.20
CA PRO A 82 -3.41 -14.89 13.06
C PRO A 82 -2.15 -15.12 13.89
N VAL A 83 -1.34 -14.07 14.04
CA VAL A 83 -0.12 -14.08 14.83
C VAL A 83 -0.01 -12.81 15.67
N THR A 84 0.68 -12.91 16.80
CA THR A 84 1.00 -11.79 17.68
C THR A 84 2.48 -11.83 18.08
N TRP A 85 3.07 -10.66 18.34
CA TRP A 85 4.43 -10.51 18.86
C TRP A 85 4.58 -9.22 19.64
N ALA A 86 5.61 -9.13 20.49
CA ALA A 86 5.91 -7.91 21.22
C ALA A 86 6.44 -6.82 20.28
N GLY A 87 5.72 -5.71 20.18
CA GLY A 87 6.11 -4.52 19.44
C GLY A 87 6.78 -3.46 20.29
N PRO A 88 7.06 -2.28 19.69
CA PRO A 88 7.77 -1.20 20.38
C PRO A 88 6.94 -0.49 21.45
N ARG A 89 5.61 -0.40 21.31
CA ARG A 89 4.72 0.26 22.30
C ARG A 89 3.55 -0.62 22.75
N GLY A 90 3.50 -1.88 22.33
CA GLY A 90 2.48 -2.84 22.70
C GLY A 90 2.59 -4.12 21.88
N ASP A 91 1.67 -5.04 22.09
CA ASP A 91 1.59 -6.24 21.25
C ASP A 91 1.13 -5.84 19.84
N LEU A 92 1.90 -6.29 18.85
CA LEU A 92 1.53 -6.22 17.45
C LEU A 92 0.87 -7.52 17.02
N GLN A 93 -0.03 -7.44 16.04
CA GLN A 93 -0.72 -8.56 15.44
C GLN A 93 -0.69 -8.49 13.92
N GLY A 94 -0.93 -9.64 13.29
CA GLY A 94 -0.91 -9.77 11.84
C GLY A 94 -1.47 -11.09 11.36
N ALA A 95 -1.40 -11.30 10.05
CA ALA A 95 -1.75 -12.54 9.38
C ALA A 95 -0.51 -13.14 8.72
N TRP A 96 -0.13 -14.34 9.12
CA TRP A 96 1.04 -15.05 8.61
C TRP A 96 0.62 -16.12 7.61
N ALA A 97 1.15 -16.07 6.38
CA ALA A 97 1.07 -17.15 5.41
C ALA A 97 2.43 -17.83 5.30
N HIS A 98 2.48 -19.14 5.58
CA HIS A 98 3.70 -19.93 5.48
C HIS A 98 3.83 -20.54 4.08
N ALA A 99 4.95 -20.26 3.41
CA ALA A 99 5.38 -20.97 2.21
C ALA A 99 6.28 -22.14 2.59
N PRO A 100 5.97 -23.38 2.19
CA PRO A 100 6.91 -24.50 2.25
C PRO A 100 8.17 -24.15 1.45
N ASP A 101 9.35 -24.48 1.99
CA ASP A 101 10.66 -24.23 1.36
C ASP A 101 10.82 -22.80 0.81
N ALA A 102 10.38 -21.83 1.62
CA ALA A 102 10.34 -20.43 1.21
C ALA A 102 11.68 -19.94 0.65
N ARG A 103 11.62 -19.30 -0.52
CA ARG A 103 12.82 -18.72 -1.14
C ARG A 103 13.18 -17.37 -0.52
N GLY A 104 12.16 -16.65 -0.07
CA GLY A 104 12.26 -15.40 0.68
C GLY A 104 11.11 -15.21 1.64
N ALA A 105 11.08 -14.07 2.31
CA ALA A 105 9.95 -13.67 3.12
C ALA A 105 9.57 -12.20 2.93
N ILE A 106 8.31 -11.84 3.17
CA ILE A 106 7.76 -10.54 2.81
C ILE A 106 6.95 -9.96 3.97
N LEU A 107 7.22 -8.70 4.31
CA LEU A 107 6.29 -7.87 5.09
C LEU A 107 5.28 -7.22 4.13
N VAL A 108 3.99 -7.46 4.34
CA VAL A 108 2.89 -6.90 3.56
C VAL A 108 2.23 -5.79 4.38
N ILE A 109 2.15 -4.59 3.80
CA ILE A 109 1.66 -3.38 4.46
C ILE A 109 0.34 -2.95 3.81
N HIS A 110 -0.71 -2.88 4.62
CA HIS A 110 -2.08 -2.61 4.16
C HIS A 110 -2.32 -1.17 3.68
N GLU A 111 -3.43 -1.00 2.97
CA GLU A 111 -3.99 0.31 2.60
C GLU A 111 -4.54 1.07 3.82
N ASN A 112 -5.20 2.21 3.60
CA ASN A 112 -5.81 3.03 4.64
C ASN A 112 -7.06 2.39 5.32
N LYS A 113 -7.34 1.11 5.08
CA LYS A 113 -8.47 0.34 5.67
C LYS A 113 -8.03 -0.73 6.67
N GLY A 114 -6.74 -0.81 6.97
CA GLY A 114 -6.21 -1.79 7.93
C GLY A 114 -6.11 -3.21 7.36
N LEU A 115 -5.88 -4.18 8.24
CA LEU A 115 -5.73 -5.60 7.93
C LEU A 115 -7.08 -6.28 7.62
N ASN A 116 -7.61 -6.02 6.43
CA ASN A 116 -8.82 -6.64 5.89
C ASN A 116 -8.52 -7.97 5.14
N ASP A 117 -9.57 -8.64 4.67
CA ASP A 117 -9.46 -9.94 3.99
C ASP A 117 -8.66 -9.87 2.69
N TRP A 118 -8.75 -8.75 1.96
CA TRP A 118 -7.96 -8.56 0.75
C TRP A 118 -6.46 -8.56 1.05
N VAL A 119 -6.00 -7.81 2.07
CA VAL A 119 -4.59 -7.79 2.47
C VAL A 119 -4.13 -9.17 2.95
N ARG A 120 -4.97 -9.89 3.71
CA ARG A 120 -4.70 -11.28 4.11
C ARG A 120 -4.55 -12.17 2.89
N SER A 121 -5.38 -11.98 1.87
CA SER A 121 -5.29 -12.72 0.62
C SER A 121 -3.96 -12.43 -0.09
N VAL A 122 -3.47 -11.18 -0.11
CA VAL A 122 -2.17 -10.85 -0.72
C VAL A 122 -1.01 -11.59 -0.06
N ALA A 123 -0.99 -11.67 1.28
CA ALA A 123 0.00 -12.49 1.97
C ALA A 123 -0.10 -13.97 1.56
N GLY A 124 -1.32 -14.49 1.41
CA GLY A 124 -1.57 -15.84 0.90
C GLY A 124 -1.08 -16.05 -0.54
N ARG A 125 -1.34 -15.10 -1.45
CA ARG A 125 -0.89 -15.13 -2.86
C ARG A 125 0.64 -15.18 -2.94
N LEU A 126 1.33 -14.36 -2.15
CA LEU A 126 2.81 -14.33 -2.10
C LEU A 126 3.40 -15.62 -1.51
N ALA A 127 2.77 -16.18 -0.48
CA ALA A 127 3.14 -17.50 0.03
C ALA A 127 2.89 -18.61 -1.01
N GLY A 128 1.80 -18.54 -1.75
CA GLY A 128 1.54 -19.40 -2.91
C GLY A 128 2.61 -19.31 -4.01
N ALA A 129 3.22 -18.14 -4.15
CA ALA A 129 4.35 -17.91 -5.06
C ALA A 129 5.71 -18.34 -4.48
N GLY A 130 5.78 -18.82 -3.23
CA GLY A 130 7.00 -19.31 -2.59
C GLY A 130 7.68 -18.34 -1.62
N TYR A 131 6.99 -17.27 -1.20
CA TYR A 131 7.51 -16.28 -0.26
C TYR A 131 6.66 -16.20 1.01
N SER A 132 7.21 -16.65 2.15
CA SER A 132 6.44 -16.61 3.41
C SER A 132 6.14 -15.16 3.77
N SER A 133 4.90 -14.84 4.13
CA SER A 133 4.45 -13.46 4.17
C SER A 133 3.73 -13.12 5.48
N LEU A 134 4.08 -11.98 6.07
CA LEU A 134 3.39 -11.39 7.20
C LEU A 134 2.63 -10.14 6.75
N ALA A 135 1.31 -10.16 6.78
CA ALA A 135 0.51 -8.94 6.71
C ALA A 135 0.36 -8.35 8.11
N ILE A 136 0.99 -7.21 8.36
CA ILE A 136 0.95 -6.51 9.65
C ILE A 136 -0.37 -5.73 9.80
N ASP A 137 -0.91 -5.64 11.02
CA ASP A 137 -2.01 -4.75 11.38
C ASP A 137 -1.47 -3.49 12.07
N LEU A 138 -1.43 -2.35 11.39
CA LEU A 138 -0.94 -1.10 12.00
C LEU A 138 -1.91 -0.50 13.03
N LEU A 139 -3.10 -1.09 13.21
CA LEU A 139 -4.03 -0.74 14.29
C LEU A 139 -3.89 -1.66 15.50
N SER A 140 -2.87 -2.54 15.54
CA SER A 140 -2.64 -3.50 16.62
C SER A 140 -2.73 -2.90 18.02
N GLU A 141 -2.01 -1.81 18.25
CA GLU A 141 -1.93 -1.13 19.55
C GLU A 141 -3.24 -0.45 19.94
N GLN A 142 -4.18 -0.30 19.01
CA GLN A 142 -5.55 0.16 19.24
C GLN A 142 -6.57 -1.00 19.32
N GLY A 143 -6.10 -2.25 19.42
CA GLY A 143 -6.94 -3.45 19.48
C GLY A 143 -7.16 -4.14 18.13
N GLY A 144 -6.47 -3.69 17.08
CA GLY A 144 -6.53 -4.25 15.73
C GLY A 144 -7.62 -3.66 14.86
N THR A 145 -7.46 -3.85 13.55
CA THR A 145 -8.41 -3.40 12.53
C THR A 145 -9.81 -3.96 12.78
N ALA A 146 -9.93 -5.22 13.20
CA ALA A 146 -11.20 -5.89 13.46
C ALA A 146 -12.03 -5.29 14.62
N ARG A 147 -11.42 -4.43 15.46
CA ARG A 147 -12.15 -3.69 16.51
C ARG A 147 -13.11 -2.66 15.92
N PHE A 148 -12.80 -2.12 14.74
CA PHE A 148 -13.57 -1.07 14.10
C PHE A 148 -14.68 -1.70 13.26
N ALA A 149 -15.94 -1.51 13.67
CA ALA A 149 -17.08 -1.99 12.90
C ALA A 149 -17.30 -1.17 11.62
N ASP A 150 -16.93 0.12 11.66
CA ASP A 150 -16.95 1.02 10.50
C ASP A 150 -15.52 1.19 9.94
N PRO A 151 -15.27 0.78 8.68
CA PRO A 151 -13.99 1.01 8.02
C PRO A 151 -13.53 2.47 8.02
N ALA A 152 -14.46 3.44 8.02
CA ALA A 152 -14.11 4.85 8.09
C ALA A 152 -13.46 5.25 9.42
N GLU A 153 -13.83 4.59 10.51
CA GLU A 153 -13.20 4.81 11.82
C GLU A 153 -11.79 4.21 11.87
N ALA A 154 -11.59 3.03 11.25
CA ALA A 154 -10.26 2.45 11.07
C ALA A 154 -9.35 3.37 10.24
N THR A 155 -9.87 3.91 9.12
CA THR A 155 -9.15 4.89 8.30
C THR A 155 -8.78 6.15 9.09
N ALA A 156 -9.70 6.67 9.90
CA ALA A 156 -9.42 7.83 10.75
C ALA A 156 -8.37 7.51 11.83
N ALA A 157 -8.46 6.34 12.46
CA ALA A 157 -7.50 5.87 13.44
C ALA A 157 -6.09 5.76 12.83
N LEU A 158 -5.96 5.18 11.64
CA LEU A 158 -4.70 5.12 10.88
C LEU A 158 -4.18 6.51 10.55
N GLY A 159 -5.04 7.42 10.08
CA GLY A 159 -4.66 8.79 9.77
C GLY A 159 -4.10 9.57 10.98
N ASN A 160 -4.49 9.17 12.20
CA ASN A 160 -4.04 9.83 13.43
C ASN A 160 -2.75 9.25 14.02
N LEU A 161 -2.22 8.14 13.48
CA LEU A 161 -0.95 7.58 13.93
C LEU A 161 0.23 8.44 13.45
N ALA A 162 1.27 8.53 14.29
CA ALA A 162 2.50 9.19 13.90
C ALA A 162 3.26 8.33 12.86
N PRO A 163 3.79 8.92 11.78
CA PRO A 163 4.56 8.17 10.79
C PRO A 163 5.77 7.43 11.39
N GLU A 164 6.41 8.00 12.39
CA GLU A 164 7.55 7.41 13.09
C GLU A 164 7.15 6.16 13.87
N ASP A 165 5.95 6.17 14.46
CA ASP A 165 5.39 5.03 15.18
C ASP A 165 5.08 3.89 14.22
N MET A 166 4.48 4.19 13.06
CA MET A 166 4.26 3.20 12.00
C MET A 166 5.58 2.61 11.51
N VAL A 167 6.61 3.43 11.27
CA VAL A 167 7.93 2.92 10.84
C VAL A 167 8.57 2.01 11.91
N ALA A 168 8.41 2.33 13.20
CA ALA A 168 8.87 1.47 14.27
C ALA A 168 8.14 0.11 14.29
N ASP A 169 6.83 0.10 14.01
CA ASP A 169 6.05 -1.14 13.91
C ASP A 169 6.46 -1.96 12.69
N LEU A 170 6.73 -1.32 11.56
CA LEU A 170 7.22 -2.00 10.36
C LEU A 170 8.58 -2.66 10.59
N ARG A 171 9.50 -1.98 11.29
CA ARG A 171 10.78 -2.58 11.70
C ARG A 171 10.59 -3.78 12.63
N SER A 172 9.66 -3.68 13.58
CA SER A 172 9.28 -4.81 14.43
C SER A 172 8.70 -5.96 13.59
N GLY A 173 7.84 -5.66 12.60
CA GLY A 173 7.30 -6.62 11.65
C GLY A 173 8.38 -7.30 10.81
N ILE A 174 9.39 -6.56 10.34
CA ILE A 174 10.54 -7.15 9.63
C ILE A 174 11.32 -8.11 10.53
N ALA A 175 11.58 -7.72 11.78
CA ALA A 175 12.24 -8.59 12.76
C ALA A 175 11.42 -9.86 13.04
N GLU A 176 10.09 -9.74 13.09
CA GLU A 176 9.18 -10.87 13.23
C GLU A 176 9.21 -11.80 12.01
N VAL A 177 9.21 -11.24 10.80
CA VAL A 177 9.40 -12.00 9.56
C VAL A 177 10.74 -12.76 9.59
N ALA A 178 11.83 -12.09 9.98
CA ALA A 178 13.15 -12.70 10.09
C ALA A 178 13.18 -13.89 11.05
N ARG A 179 12.47 -13.78 12.18
CA ARG A 179 12.35 -14.84 13.19
C ARG A 179 11.58 -16.06 12.67
N ARG A 180 10.54 -15.83 11.85
CA ARG A 180 9.71 -16.90 11.27
C ARG A 180 10.33 -17.55 10.04
N ALA A 181 11.19 -16.83 9.32
CA ALA A 181 11.86 -17.28 8.11
C ALA A 181 13.39 -17.13 8.24
N PRO A 182 14.03 -17.85 9.18
CA PRO A 182 15.45 -17.66 9.49
C PRO A 182 16.34 -17.91 8.27
N GLY A 183 17.28 -17.00 8.02
CA GLY A 183 18.23 -17.12 6.91
C GLY A 183 17.61 -16.92 5.52
N ARG A 184 16.40 -16.36 5.43
CA ARG A 184 15.79 -15.91 4.17
C ARG A 184 16.01 -14.41 3.99
N LYS A 185 16.17 -13.96 2.76
CA LYS A 185 16.11 -12.53 2.44
C LYS A 185 14.69 -12.02 2.64
N ILE A 186 14.57 -10.76 3.04
CA ILE A 186 13.29 -10.13 3.36
C ILE A 186 12.99 -9.01 2.38
N ALA A 187 11.75 -8.91 1.93
CA ALA A 187 11.25 -7.76 1.20
C ALA A 187 10.10 -7.09 1.94
N ALA A 188 9.78 -5.86 1.56
CA ALA A 188 8.57 -5.16 2.00
C ALA A 188 7.72 -4.78 0.80
N ILE A 189 6.42 -5.06 0.84
CA ILE A 189 5.44 -4.65 -0.16
C ILE A 189 4.32 -3.89 0.53
N GLY A 190 3.88 -2.79 -0.06
CA GLY A 190 2.83 -1.98 0.53
C GLY A 190 1.99 -1.28 -0.52
N PHE A 191 0.72 -1.10 -0.22
CA PHE A 191 -0.29 -0.58 -1.15
C PHE A 191 -0.91 0.71 -0.61
N CYS A 192 -1.13 1.72 -1.47
CA CYS A 192 -1.73 3.01 -1.07
C CYS A 192 -0.92 3.65 0.08
N MET A 193 -1.52 3.84 1.25
CA MET A 193 -0.83 4.25 2.48
C MET A 193 0.39 3.35 2.77
N GLY A 194 0.24 2.05 2.61
CA GLY A 194 1.31 1.07 2.76
C GLY A 194 2.45 1.28 1.77
N GLY A 195 2.18 1.72 0.54
CA GLY A 195 3.21 2.05 -0.43
C GLY A 195 4.00 3.30 -0.02
N GLY A 196 3.30 4.31 0.50
CA GLY A 196 3.94 5.48 1.11
C GLY A 196 4.78 5.13 2.34
N LEU A 197 4.36 4.12 3.10
CA LEU A 197 5.12 3.60 4.23
C LEU A 197 6.35 2.79 3.82
N VAL A 198 6.33 2.10 2.67
CA VAL A 198 7.55 1.51 2.08
C VAL A 198 8.58 2.61 1.80
N TRP A 199 8.17 3.73 1.18
CA TRP A 199 9.07 4.87 0.98
C TRP A 199 9.62 5.43 2.28
N ARG A 200 8.78 5.59 3.31
CA ARG A 200 9.21 6.07 4.64
C ARG A 200 10.16 5.11 5.33
N LEU A 201 9.94 3.81 5.18
CA LEU A 201 10.81 2.76 5.71
C LEU A 201 12.20 2.83 5.05
N LEU A 202 12.25 3.00 3.73
CA LEU A 202 13.51 3.21 3.00
C LEU A 202 14.21 4.50 3.44
N ALA A 203 13.46 5.59 3.65
CA ALA A 203 14.00 6.87 4.11
C ALA A 203 14.54 6.81 5.56
N ALA A 204 13.96 5.96 6.40
CA ALA A 204 14.44 5.72 7.75
C ALA A 204 15.72 4.87 7.80
N GLY A 205 16.09 4.23 6.69
CA GLY A 205 17.15 3.23 6.59
C GLY A 205 16.64 1.82 6.92
N ALA A 206 16.66 0.93 5.94
CA ALA A 206 16.21 -0.45 6.05
C ALA A 206 17.23 -1.42 5.42
N PRO A 207 18.49 -1.45 5.92
CA PRO A 207 19.55 -2.31 5.37
C PRO A 207 19.25 -3.82 5.46
N GLU A 208 18.26 -4.21 6.27
CA GLU A 208 17.77 -5.58 6.41
C GLU A 208 16.91 -6.06 5.23
N LEU A 209 16.43 -5.16 4.38
CA LEU A 209 15.65 -5.50 3.20
C LEU A 209 16.55 -5.82 2.00
N ALA A 210 16.13 -6.81 1.22
CA ALA A 210 16.70 -7.11 -0.10
C ALA A 210 15.93 -6.42 -1.23
N ALA A 211 14.61 -6.26 -1.08
CA ALA A 211 13.76 -5.60 -2.05
C ALA A 211 12.60 -4.83 -1.41
N ALA A 212 12.07 -3.84 -2.13
CA ALA A 212 10.94 -3.02 -1.68
C ALA A 212 9.98 -2.71 -2.83
N PHE A 213 8.68 -2.79 -2.55
CA PHE A 213 7.61 -2.70 -3.54
C PHE A 213 6.53 -1.69 -3.11
N PRO A 214 6.75 -0.38 -3.34
CA PRO A 214 5.74 0.64 -3.13
C PRO A 214 4.72 0.63 -4.27
N PHE A 215 3.48 0.22 -3.98
CA PHE A 215 2.35 0.27 -4.91
C PHE A 215 1.51 1.52 -4.65
N TYR A 216 1.42 2.39 -5.67
CA TYR A 216 0.58 3.60 -5.73
C TYR A 216 0.55 4.36 -4.40
N GLY A 217 1.71 4.52 -3.80
CA GLY A 217 1.88 5.17 -2.50
C GLY A 217 2.69 6.46 -2.63
N PRO A 218 2.29 7.54 -1.96
CA PRO A 218 2.95 8.84 -2.10
C PRO A 218 4.35 8.82 -1.49
N THR A 219 5.33 9.30 -2.24
CA THR A 219 6.69 9.51 -1.72
C THR A 219 6.69 10.69 -0.74
N PRO A 220 7.33 10.60 0.44
CA PRO A 220 7.45 11.73 1.36
C PRO A 220 8.32 12.85 0.77
N ASP A 221 8.13 14.08 1.26
CA ASP A 221 8.95 15.23 0.83
C ASP A 221 10.43 15.01 1.20
N ASN A 222 11.33 15.30 0.26
CA ASN A 222 12.79 15.25 0.43
C ASN A 222 13.32 13.94 1.07
N PRO A 223 13.02 12.76 0.49
CA PRO A 223 13.47 11.51 1.06
C PRO A 223 14.99 11.35 0.96
N ASP A 224 15.58 10.65 1.93
CA ASP A 224 16.98 10.21 1.89
C ASP A 224 17.07 8.69 1.99
N PHE A 225 17.40 8.02 0.90
CA PHE A 225 17.49 6.56 0.84
C PHE A 225 18.92 6.03 1.06
N ALA A 226 19.88 6.86 1.48
CA ALA A 226 21.28 6.44 1.65
C ALA A 226 21.45 5.30 2.67
N GLY A 227 20.58 5.24 3.69
CA GLY A 227 20.53 4.16 4.68
C GLY A 227 20.05 2.81 4.12
N SER A 228 19.51 2.79 2.90
CA SER A 228 18.88 1.64 2.24
C SER A 228 19.55 1.29 0.90
N ARG A 229 20.80 1.72 0.68
CA ARG A 229 21.52 1.62 -0.61
C ARG A 229 21.59 0.23 -1.27
N ASN A 230 21.38 -0.85 -0.51
CA ASN A 230 21.44 -2.23 -1.00
C ASN A 230 20.06 -2.82 -1.31
N VAL A 231 18.98 -2.06 -1.11
CA VAL A 231 17.61 -2.51 -1.37
C VAL A 231 17.27 -2.29 -2.85
N ALA A 232 16.78 -3.33 -3.53
CA ALA A 232 16.27 -3.22 -4.91
C ALA A 232 14.79 -2.79 -4.92
N VAL A 233 14.47 -1.69 -5.59
CA VAL A 233 13.13 -1.07 -5.53
C VAL A 233 12.35 -1.27 -6.83
N LEU A 234 11.14 -1.81 -6.75
CA LEU A 234 10.19 -1.85 -7.87
C LEU A 234 8.91 -1.12 -7.46
N GLY A 235 8.74 0.10 -7.95
CA GLY A 235 7.57 0.94 -7.65
C GLY A 235 6.51 0.87 -8.74
N PHE A 236 5.23 0.95 -8.34
CA PHE A 236 4.09 0.95 -9.27
C PHE A 236 3.22 2.18 -9.10
N TYR A 237 2.81 2.76 -10.22
CA TYR A 237 1.94 3.93 -10.33
C TYR A 237 0.80 3.63 -11.30
N GLY A 238 -0.35 4.29 -11.14
CA GLY A 238 -1.44 4.23 -12.11
C GLY A 238 -1.42 5.49 -12.96
N ALA A 239 -1.48 5.39 -14.30
CA ALA A 239 -1.44 6.55 -15.19
C ALA A 239 -2.51 7.61 -14.88
N LEU A 240 -3.65 7.21 -14.29
CA LEU A 240 -4.76 8.09 -13.91
C LEU A 240 -4.65 8.65 -12.48
N ASP A 241 -3.70 8.18 -11.66
CA ASP A 241 -3.52 8.60 -10.27
C ASP A 241 -2.62 9.85 -10.14
N GLN A 242 -3.11 10.99 -10.64
CA GLN A 242 -2.33 12.24 -10.72
C GLN A 242 -1.74 12.68 -9.37
N ARG A 243 -2.44 12.40 -8.27
CA ARG A 243 -2.03 12.80 -6.92
C ARG A 243 -0.77 12.07 -6.47
N VAL A 244 -0.71 10.75 -6.68
CA VAL A 244 0.49 9.97 -6.33
C VAL A 244 1.60 10.18 -7.36
N ASN A 245 1.24 10.26 -8.66
CA ASN A 245 2.21 10.46 -9.75
C ASN A 245 2.99 11.77 -9.59
N ALA A 246 2.40 12.81 -8.99
CA ALA A 246 3.11 14.05 -8.65
C ALA A 246 4.32 13.84 -7.73
N THR A 247 4.38 12.71 -7.00
CA THR A 247 5.49 12.36 -6.10
C THR A 247 6.52 11.40 -6.72
N GLU A 248 6.27 10.86 -7.91
CA GLU A 248 7.17 9.93 -8.62
C GLU A 248 8.54 10.56 -8.93
N PRO A 249 8.64 11.80 -9.49
CA PRO A 249 9.94 12.38 -9.80
C PRO A 249 10.83 12.59 -8.55
N VAL A 250 10.21 12.77 -7.38
CA VAL A 250 10.91 12.89 -6.09
C VAL A 250 11.50 11.54 -5.67
N ALA A 251 10.77 10.44 -5.85
CA ALA A 251 11.30 9.09 -5.61
C ALA A 251 12.46 8.78 -6.55
N GLU A 252 12.27 8.99 -7.85
CA GLU A 252 13.28 8.72 -8.88
C GLU A 252 14.59 9.46 -8.56
N ALA A 253 14.52 10.77 -8.29
CA ALA A 253 15.70 11.56 -7.97
C ALA A 253 16.43 11.06 -6.71
N ALA A 254 15.69 10.65 -5.67
CA ALA A 254 16.29 10.14 -4.45
C ALA A 254 16.89 8.73 -4.60
N LEU A 255 16.24 7.86 -5.38
CA LEU A 255 16.76 6.54 -5.73
C LEU A 255 18.07 6.65 -6.52
N GLN A 256 18.10 7.50 -7.54
CA GLN A 256 19.31 7.78 -8.32
C GLN A 256 20.43 8.37 -7.45
N LYS A 257 20.11 9.35 -6.61
CA LYS A 257 21.09 9.99 -5.71
C LYS A 257 21.72 8.99 -4.73
N ALA A 258 20.92 8.07 -4.19
CA ALA A 258 21.40 7.05 -3.27
C ALA A 258 22.01 5.82 -3.97
N GLY A 259 21.88 5.72 -5.30
CA GLY A 259 22.46 4.65 -6.12
C GLY A 259 21.77 3.30 -5.96
N LEU A 260 20.47 3.29 -5.65
CA LEU A 260 19.71 2.04 -5.51
C LEU A 260 19.43 1.43 -6.89
N VAL A 261 19.39 0.10 -6.98
CA VAL A 261 18.81 -0.59 -8.13
C VAL A 261 17.31 -0.35 -8.09
N HIS A 262 16.74 0.23 -9.16
CA HIS A 262 15.31 0.55 -9.19
C HIS A 262 14.67 0.48 -10.57
N GLU A 263 13.36 0.25 -10.57
CA GLU A 263 12.45 0.44 -11.69
C GLU A 263 11.15 1.08 -11.15
N LEU A 264 10.64 2.10 -11.82
CA LEU A 264 9.32 2.70 -11.55
C LEU A 264 8.43 2.44 -12.76
N VAL A 265 7.31 1.76 -12.55
CA VAL A 265 6.36 1.34 -13.58
C VAL A 265 5.08 2.14 -13.44
N THR A 266 4.64 2.76 -14.53
CA THR A 266 3.34 3.43 -14.61
C THR A 266 2.40 2.62 -15.48
N GLU A 267 1.41 2.00 -14.85
CA GLU A 267 0.43 1.13 -15.50
C GLU A 267 -0.54 1.96 -16.37
N PRO A 268 -0.60 1.72 -17.69
CA PRO A 268 -1.49 2.44 -18.59
C PRO A 268 -2.96 2.22 -18.24
N GLY A 269 -3.78 3.27 -18.24
CA GLY A 269 -5.22 3.17 -17.97
C GLY A 269 -5.60 2.89 -16.51
N ALA A 270 -4.64 2.50 -15.67
CA ALA A 270 -4.88 2.20 -14.27
C ALA A 270 -5.06 3.47 -13.41
N ASN A 271 -5.94 3.39 -12.41
CA ASN A 271 -6.13 4.41 -11.39
C ASN A 271 -5.53 3.96 -10.04
N HIS A 272 -5.66 4.78 -9.01
CA HIS A 272 -5.29 4.43 -7.64
C HIS A 272 -5.92 3.10 -7.22
N ALA A 273 -5.19 2.28 -6.45
CA ALA A 273 -5.67 0.99 -5.99
C ALA A 273 -6.03 -0.03 -7.08
N PHE A 274 -5.43 0.07 -8.28
CA PHE A 274 -5.70 -0.85 -9.41
C PHE A 274 -5.45 -2.33 -9.10
N PHE A 275 -4.59 -2.63 -8.13
CA PHE A 275 -4.28 -4.01 -7.73
C PHE A 275 -5.34 -4.60 -6.78
N ASN A 276 -6.19 -3.77 -6.19
CA ASN A 276 -7.18 -4.23 -5.22
C ASN A 276 -8.45 -4.77 -5.91
N ASP A 277 -8.51 -6.09 -6.08
CA ASP A 277 -9.61 -6.84 -6.70
C ASP A 277 -10.95 -6.84 -5.92
N THR A 278 -11.02 -6.12 -4.81
CA THR A 278 -12.29 -5.91 -4.07
C THR A 278 -12.87 -4.51 -4.26
N GLY A 279 -12.18 -3.61 -4.96
CA GLY A 279 -12.60 -2.22 -5.16
C GLY A 279 -12.99 -1.90 -6.61
N ASP A 280 -13.77 -0.83 -6.76
CA ASP A 280 -14.27 -0.36 -8.07
C ASP A 280 -13.17 0.12 -9.03
N ARG A 281 -11.95 0.35 -8.51
CA ARG A 281 -10.79 0.79 -9.29
C ARG A 281 -9.91 -0.37 -9.77
N TYR A 282 -10.28 -1.62 -9.48
CA TYR A 282 -9.54 -2.79 -9.93
C TYR A 282 -9.36 -2.80 -11.45
N ASP A 283 -8.12 -2.91 -11.90
CA ASP A 283 -7.79 -3.11 -13.30
C ASP A 283 -7.07 -4.45 -13.45
N PRO A 284 -7.71 -5.47 -14.07
CA PRO A 284 -7.15 -6.81 -14.15
C PRO A 284 -5.88 -6.89 -15.01
N ALA A 285 -5.73 -6.03 -16.02
CA ALA A 285 -4.57 -6.04 -16.90
C ALA A 285 -3.35 -5.44 -16.18
N ALA A 286 -3.52 -4.26 -15.56
CA ALA A 286 -2.49 -3.63 -14.76
C ALA A 286 -2.12 -4.48 -13.54
N ALA A 287 -3.10 -5.09 -12.87
CA ALA A 287 -2.84 -5.96 -11.74
C ALA A 287 -2.03 -7.21 -12.15
N ALA A 288 -2.32 -7.79 -13.32
CA ALA A 288 -1.58 -8.94 -13.83
C ALA A 288 -0.13 -8.59 -14.23
N ASP A 289 0.10 -7.45 -14.88
CA ASP A 289 1.45 -6.98 -15.22
C ASP A 289 2.27 -6.71 -13.95
N ALA A 290 1.71 -5.93 -13.01
CA ALA A 290 2.36 -5.60 -11.76
C ALA A 290 2.69 -6.86 -10.92
N TRP A 291 1.80 -7.85 -10.89
CA TRP A 291 2.07 -9.14 -10.25
C TRP A 291 3.22 -9.88 -10.91
N SER A 292 3.21 -9.99 -12.23
CA SER A 292 4.25 -10.68 -13.01
C SER A 292 5.63 -10.06 -12.75
N ARG A 293 5.73 -8.73 -12.83
CA ARG A 293 6.96 -7.98 -12.54
C ARG A 293 7.42 -8.14 -11.10
N THR A 294 6.48 -8.11 -10.15
CA THR A 294 6.78 -8.34 -8.73
C THR A 294 7.43 -9.71 -8.53
N LEU A 295 6.87 -10.77 -9.13
CA LEU A 295 7.45 -12.12 -9.01
C LEU A 295 8.83 -12.22 -9.64
N ALA A 296 9.04 -11.62 -10.82
CA ALA A 296 10.34 -11.60 -11.49
C ALA A 296 11.42 -10.85 -10.68
N TRP A 297 11.04 -9.72 -10.07
CA TRP A 297 11.93 -8.94 -9.21
C TRP A 297 12.26 -9.68 -7.91
N LEU A 298 11.28 -10.35 -7.31
CA LEU A 298 11.49 -11.21 -6.14
C LEU A 298 12.46 -12.37 -6.45
N GLU A 299 12.30 -13.03 -7.61
CA GLU A 299 13.20 -14.11 -8.05
C GLU A 299 14.65 -13.60 -8.20
N THR A 300 14.81 -12.39 -8.75
CA THR A 300 16.13 -11.79 -8.98
C THR A 300 16.81 -11.34 -7.68
N HIS A 301 16.07 -10.71 -6.76
CA HIS A 301 16.67 -9.99 -5.63
C HIS A 301 16.50 -10.68 -4.28
N VAL A 302 15.46 -11.49 -4.10
CA VAL A 302 15.12 -12.14 -2.82
C VAL A 302 15.48 -13.63 -2.82
N GLY A 303 15.17 -14.37 -3.88
CA GLY A 303 15.61 -15.76 -4.06
C GLY A 303 14.58 -16.67 -4.71
#